data_AF-A0A803KNR2-F1
#
_entry.id   AF-A0A803KNR2-F1
#
_cell.length_a   1.000
_cell.length_b   1.000
_cell.length_c   1.000
_cell.angle_alpha   90.00
_cell.angle_beta   90.00
_cell.angle_gamma   90.00
#
_symmetry.space_group_name_H-M   'P 1'
#
loop_
_entity.id
_entity.type
_entity.pdbx_description
1 polymer ?
#
loop_
_entity_poly.entity_id
_entity_poly.type
_entity_poly.pdbx_seq_one_letter_code
_entity_poly.pdbx_strand_id
1 'polypeptide(L)'
;MLGNKITPNTETYNTLIDMYCKEGKVGEALDIFEYMAQIGLVPNIITYNTLLDGYCLRSEMDEAEKLMDLIVENGCKPNVATYNNLINGYCKSKKIDRALGLLQVMHSNGLAPNAITYNTLIDALCKVNQLKLAHKFFKEMEAHGL
;
A
#
# COMPACT_ATOMS: atom_id res chain seq x y z
N MET A 1 -33.60 -26.19 -10.52
CA MET A 1 -33.12 -25.19 -9.54
C MET A 1 -32.59 -24.01 -10.31
N LEU A 2 -33.24 -22.85 -10.20
CA LEU A 2 -32.75 -21.60 -10.78
C LEU A 2 -31.45 -21.25 -10.04
N GLY A 3 -30.32 -21.62 -10.64
CA GLY A 3 -29.01 -21.26 -10.12
C GLY A 3 -28.91 -19.74 -10.11
N ASN A 4 -28.83 -19.14 -8.93
CA ASN A 4 -28.50 -17.73 -8.79
C ASN A 4 -27.18 -17.52 -9.55
N LYS A 5 -27.25 -16.87 -10.72
CA LYS A 5 -26.06 -16.45 -11.48
C LYS A 5 -25.42 -15.29 -10.71
N ILE A 6 -24.72 -15.62 -9.63
CA ILE A 6 -23.85 -14.69 -8.94
C ILE A 6 -22.63 -14.52 -9.85
N THR A 7 -22.51 -13.37 -10.47
CA THR A 7 -21.34 -13.00 -11.28
C THR A 7 -20.27 -12.39 -10.37
N PRO A 8 -19.01 -12.87 -10.43
CA PRO A 8 -17.91 -12.25 -9.71
C PRO A 8 -17.83 -10.74 -9.98
N ASN A 9 -17.58 -9.96 -8.93
CA ASN A 9 -17.45 -8.50 -8.97
C ASN A 9 -16.02 -8.08 -8.57
N THR A 10 -15.73 -6.78 -8.58
CA THR A 10 -14.41 -6.23 -8.21
C THR A 10 -13.92 -6.73 -6.84
N GLU A 11 -14.80 -6.85 -5.84
CA GLU A 11 -14.42 -7.35 -4.51
C GLU A 11 -13.99 -8.82 -4.54
N THR A 12 -14.68 -9.63 -5.35
CA THR A 12 -14.32 -11.04 -5.58
C THR A 12 -12.91 -11.15 -6.17
N TYR A 13 -12.61 -10.34 -7.19
CA TYR A 13 -11.28 -10.33 -7.80
C TYR A 13 -10.19 -9.78 -6.88
N ASN A 14 -10.49 -8.73 -6.11
CA ASN A 14 -9.55 -8.19 -5.10
C ASN A 14 -9.16 -9.26 -4.08
N THR A 15 -10.10 -10.13 -3.69
CA THR A 15 -9.83 -11.25 -2.77
C THR A 15 -8.88 -12.28 -3.40
N LEU A 16 -9.06 -12.60 -4.69
CA LEU A 16 -8.16 -13.51 -5.40
C LEU A 16 -6.75 -12.91 -5.56
N ILE A 17 -6.67 -11.62 -5.91
CA ILE A 17 -5.41 -10.88 -6.02
C ILE A 17 -4.67 -10.88 -4.67
N ASP A 18 -5.37 -10.59 -3.58
CA ASP A 18 -4.81 -10.58 -2.21
C ASP A 18 -4.29 -11.96 -1.81
N MET A 19 -5.04 -13.02 -2.11
CA MET A 19 -4.61 -14.39 -1.86
C MET A 19 -3.31 -14.72 -2.60
N TYR A 20 -3.22 -14.44 -3.90
CA TYR A 20 -2.00 -14.68 -4.67
C TYR A 20 -0.82 -13.84 -4.19
N CYS A 21 -1.05 -12.56 -3.85
CA CYS A 21 -0.01 -11.69 -3.28
C CYS A 21 0.56 -12.27 -1.97
N LYS A 22 -0.30 -12.77 -1.07
CA LYS A 22 0.11 -13.38 0.20
C LYS A 22 0.84 -14.72 0.03
N GLU A 23 0.56 -15.45 -1.03
CA GLU A 23 1.33 -16.64 -1.44
C GLU A 23 2.66 -16.29 -2.13
N GLY A 24 2.96 -15.01 -2.34
CA GLY A 24 4.14 -14.55 -3.05
C GLY A 24 4.05 -14.71 -4.57
N LYS A 25 2.86 -15.01 -5.09
CA LYS A 25 2.54 -15.24 -6.51
C LYS A 25 2.03 -13.96 -7.18
N VAL A 26 2.87 -12.92 -7.19
CA VAL A 26 2.45 -11.60 -7.70
C VAL A 26 2.21 -11.61 -9.21
N GLY A 27 2.89 -12.48 -9.97
CA GLY A 27 2.60 -12.68 -11.40
C GLY A 27 1.17 -13.16 -11.64
N GLU A 28 0.74 -14.18 -10.91
CA GLU A 28 -0.64 -14.67 -10.97
C GLU A 28 -1.64 -13.62 -10.47
N ALA A 29 -1.27 -12.82 -9.47
CA ALA A 29 -2.09 -11.69 -9.03
C ALA A 29 -2.29 -10.64 -10.14
N LEU A 30 -1.25 -10.37 -10.95
CA LEU A 30 -1.34 -9.51 -12.11
C LEU A 30 -2.20 -10.11 -13.22
N ASP A 31 -2.10 -11.41 -13.50
CA ASP A 31 -2.95 -12.08 -14.48
C ASP A 31 -4.44 -11.90 -14.13
N ILE A 32 -4.78 -12.00 -12.83
CA ILE A 32 -6.14 -11.75 -12.35
C ILE A 32 -6.54 -10.28 -12.49
N PHE A 33 -5.64 -9.35 -12.21
CA PHE A 33 -5.84 -7.90 -12.40
C PHE A 33 -6.08 -7.53 -13.87
N GLU A 34 -5.32 -8.10 -14.80
CA GLU A 34 -5.49 -7.87 -16.22
C GLU A 34 -6.80 -8.49 -16.72
N TYR A 35 -7.11 -9.71 -16.28
CA TYR A 35 -8.36 -10.38 -16.63
C TYR A 35 -9.59 -9.60 -16.18
N MET A 36 -9.60 -9.04 -14.96
CA MET A 36 -10.73 -8.23 -14.51
C MET A 36 -10.97 -7.00 -15.40
N ALA A 37 -9.90 -6.36 -15.86
CA ALA A 37 -10.00 -5.23 -16.80
C ALA A 37 -10.53 -5.67 -18.18
N GLN A 38 -10.07 -6.83 -18.68
CA GLN A 38 -10.53 -7.39 -19.97
C GLN A 38 -12.03 -7.70 -19.99
N ILE A 39 -12.59 -8.14 -18.86
CA ILE A 39 -14.04 -8.40 -18.74
C ILE A 39 -14.86 -7.14 -18.39
N GLY A 40 -14.23 -5.97 -18.39
CA GLY A 40 -14.89 -4.67 -18.19
C GLY A 40 -15.12 -4.29 -16.73
N LEU A 41 -14.53 -5.00 -15.76
CA LEU A 41 -14.51 -4.54 -14.37
C LEU A 41 -13.42 -3.49 -14.19
N VAL A 42 -13.75 -2.42 -13.47
CA VAL A 42 -12.83 -1.31 -13.23
C VAL A 42 -12.05 -1.58 -11.94
N PRO A 43 -10.71 -1.72 -12.00
CA PRO A 43 -9.88 -1.74 -10.80
C PRO A 43 -10.02 -0.44 -10.02
N ASN A 44 -10.12 -0.54 -8.70
CA ASN A 44 -10.24 0.61 -7.82
C ASN A 44 -9.02 0.71 -6.89
N ILE A 45 -9.00 1.74 -6.04
CA ILE A 45 -7.88 1.95 -5.11
C ILE A 45 -7.62 0.75 -4.19
N ILE A 46 -8.63 -0.06 -3.88
CA ILE A 46 -8.46 -1.28 -3.08
C ILE A 46 -7.66 -2.31 -3.91
N THR A 47 -8.03 -2.53 -5.17
CA THR A 47 -7.31 -3.41 -6.09
C THR A 47 -5.82 -3.04 -6.19
N TYR A 48 -5.53 -1.76 -6.41
CA TYR A 48 -4.15 -1.28 -6.49
C TYR A 48 -3.41 -1.39 -5.16
N ASN A 49 -4.04 -1.07 -4.03
CA ASN A 49 -3.42 -1.20 -2.71
C ASN A 49 -3.08 -2.65 -2.39
N THR A 50 -3.90 -3.62 -2.83
CA THR A 50 -3.61 -5.04 -2.68
C THR A 50 -2.37 -5.46 -3.46
N LEU A 51 -2.24 -5.07 -4.73
CA LEU A 51 -1.05 -5.33 -5.53
C LEU A 51 0.20 -4.64 -4.95
N LEU A 52 0.05 -3.39 -4.49
CA LEU A 52 1.12 -2.65 -3.82
C LEU A 52 1.64 -3.38 -2.58
N ASP A 53 0.74 -3.92 -1.75
CA ASP A 53 1.15 -4.71 -0.57
C ASP A 53 1.91 -5.97 -1.01
N GLY A 54 1.46 -6.66 -2.05
CA GLY A 54 2.16 -7.79 -2.65
C GLY A 54 3.61 -7.48 -3.04
N TYR A 55 3.84 -6.40 -3.78
CA TYR A 55 5.20 -5.94 -4.12
C TYR A 55 6.02 -5.56 -2.89
N CYS A 56 5.42 -4.83 -1.94
CA CYS A 56 6.09 -4.41 -0.71
C CYS A 56 6.51 -5.60 0.16
N LEU A 57 5.69 -6.66 0.25
CA LEU A 57 6.01 -7.90 0.96
C LEU A 57 7.22 -8.62 0.36
N ARG A 58 7.41 -8.50 -0.96
CA ARG A 58 8.53 -9.08 -1.70
C ARG A 58 9.75 -8.15 -1.80
N SER A 59 9.68 -6.97 -1.20
CA SER A 59 10.70 -5.92 -1.31
C SER A 59 10.95 -5.46 -2.76
N GLU A 60 9.98 -5.66 -3.67
CA GLU A 60 10.02 -5.26 -5.07
C GLU A 60 9.57 -3.79 -5.21
N MET A 61 10.30 -2.89 -4.53
CA MET A 61 9.89 -1.49 -4.38
C MET A 61 9.86 -0.71 -5.69
N ASP A 62 10.67 -1.09 -6.68
CA ASP A 62 10.68 -0.41 -7.99
C ASP A 62 9.36 -0.67 -8.75
N GLU A 63 8.79 -1.88 -8.65
CA GLU A 63 7.46 -2.18 -9.21
C GLU A 63 6.35 -1.53 -8.38
N ALA A 64 6.52 -1.41 -7.06
CA ALA A 64 5.58 -0.66 -6.22
C ALA A 64 5.55 0.84 -6.58
N GLU A 65 6.69 1.45 -6.91
CA GLU A 65 6.75 2.84 -7.41
C GLU A 65 5.99 2.99 -8.74
N LYS A 66 6.22 2.09 -9.72
CA LYS A 66 5.47 2.12 -11.00
C LYS A 66 3.97 1.95 -10.79
N LEU A 67 3.57 1.09 -9.86
CA LEU A 67 2.16 0.88 -9.56
C LEU A 67 1.52 2.13 -8.92
N MET A 68 2.28 2.89 -8.11
CA MET A 68 1.85 4.18 -7.58
C MET A 68 1.61 5.20 -8.71
N ASP A 69 2.49 5.25 -9.70
CA ASP A 69 2.31 6.10 -10.87
C ASP A 69 1.05 5.70 -11.65
N LEU A 70 0.84 4.40 -11.86
CA LEU A 70 -0.35 3.86 -12.53
C LEU A 70 -1.67 4.22 -11.81
N ILE A 71 -1.68 4.26 -10.47
CA ILE A 71 -2.84 4.72 -9.69
C ILE A 71 -3.22 6.14 -10.11
N VAL A 72 -2.23 7.03 -10.19
CA VAL A 72 -2.44 8.44 -10.54
C VAL A 72 -2.84 8.59 -12.01
N GLU A 73 -2.18 7.87 -12.91
CA GLU A 73 -2.49 7.88 -14.36
C GLU A 73 -3.92 7.42 -14.65
N ASN A 74 -4.41 6.42 -13.90
CA ASN A 74 -5.80 5.94 -14.01
C ASN A 74 -6.80 6.81 -13.25
N GLY A 75 -6.41 8.00 -12.81
CA GLY A 75 -7.27 8.97 -12.13
C GLY A 75 -7.71 8.54 -10.72
N CYS A 76 -7.14 7.46 -10.18
CA CYS A 76 -7.35 7.07 -8.80
C CYS A 76 -6.52 7.97 -7.88
N LYS A 77 -7.05 8.27 -6.69
CA LYS A 77 -6.34 9.08 -5.70
C LYS A 77 -5.69 8.16 -4.67
N PRO A 78 -4.36 8.15 -4.53
CA PRO A 78 -3.69 7.52 -3.41
C PRO A 78 -4.29 7.97 -2.08
N ASN A 79 -4.48 7.04 -1.17
CA ASN A 79 -5.03 7.32 0.16
C ASN A 79 -4.05 6.95 1.26
N VAL A 80 -4.44 7.15 2.53
CA VAL A 80 -3.60 6.82 3.69
C VAL A 80 -3.07 5.39 3.66
N ALA A 81 -3.89 4.42 3.23
CA ALA A 81 -3.46 3.02 3.12
C ALA A 81 -2.40 2.83 2.01
N THR A 82 -2.54 3.51 0.87
CA THR A 82 -1.56 3.50 -0.22
C THR A 82 -0.19 3.96 0.27
N TYR A 83 -0.13 5.10 0.97
CA TYR A 83 1.11 5.62 1.55
C TYR A 83 1.67 4.71 2.63
N ASN A 84 0.83 4.17 3.52
CA ASN A 84 1.28 3.26 4.57
C ASN A 84 1.92 1.99 4.02
N ASN A 85 1.38 1.42 2.93
CA ASN A 85 1.97 0.25 2.28
C ASN A 85 3.40 0.56 1.79
N LEU A 86 3.57 1.65 1.04
CA LEU A 86 4.88 2.05 0.53
C LEU A 86 5.87 2.41 1.64
N ILE A 87 5.45 3.21 2.63
CA ILE A 87 6.25 3.56 3.80
C ILE A 87 6.74 2.29 4.51
N ASN A 88 5.84 1.34 4.76
CA ASN A 88 6.19 0.05 5.35
C ASN A 88 7.18 -0.75 4.49
N GLY A 89 6.97 -0.78 3.17
CA GLY A 89 7.86 -1.45 2.21
C GLY A 89 9.29 -0.88 2.24
N TYR A 90 9.45 0.44 2.22
CA TYR A 90 10.78 1.07 2.34
C TYR A 90 11.40 0.86 3.72
N CYS A 91 10.61 0.93 4.78
CA CYS A 91 11.07 0.64 6.15
C CYS A 91 11.64 -0.77 6.26
N LYS A 92 10.91 -1.78 5.76
CA LYS A 92 11.37 -3.18 5.70
C LYS A 92 12.62 -3.34 4.84
N SER A 93 12.73 -2.57 3.76
CA SER A 93 13.90 -2.53 2.87
C SER A 93 15.07 -1.68 3.43
N LYS A 94 14.97 -1.19 4.67
CA LYS A 94 15.94 -0.29 5.34
C LYS A 94 16.23 1.02 4.60
N LYS A 95 15.36 1.43 3.67
CA LYS A 95 15.45 2.68 2.91
C LYS A 95 14.66 3.80 3.62
N ILE A 96 15.05 4.11 4.87
CA ILE A 96 14.29 5.00 5.76
C ILE A 96 14.10 6.41 5.16
N ASP A 97 15.10 6.95 4.46
CA ASP A 97 15.00 8.28 3.85
C ASP A 97 13.85 8.37 2.82
N ARG A 98 13.63 7.29 2.05
CA ARG A 98 12.51 7.19 1.10
C ARG A 98 11.16 7.13 1.83
N ALA A 99 11.08 6.38 2.93
CA ALA A 99 9.89 6.31 3.76
C ALA A 99 9.52 7.69 4.36
N LEU A 100 10.51 8.44 4.85
CA LEU A 100 10.32 9.80 5.36
C LEU A 100 9.92 10.78 4.25
N GLY A 101 10.49 10.63 3.04
CA GLY A 101 10.07 11.40 1.87
C GLY A 101 8.60 11.20 1.54
N LEU A 102 8.11 9.95 1.56
CA LEU A 102 6.70 9.64 1.35
C LEU A 102 5.78 10.24 2.41
N LEU A 103 6.21 10.32 3.67
CA LEU A 103 5.46 11.01 4.71
C LEU A 103 5.24 12.50 4.34
N GLN A 104 6.26 13.17 3.79
CA GLN A 104 6.15 14.56 3.35
C GLN A 104 5.22 14.71 2.15
N VAL A 105 5.28 13.78 1.19
CA VAL A 105 4.37 13.76 0.04
C VAL A 105 2.92 13.53 0.49
N MET A 106 2.70 12.63 1.45
CA MET A 106 1.39 12.38 2.06
C MET A 106 0.80 13.67 2.65
N HIS A 107 1.57 14.42 3.43
CA HIS A 107 1.15 15.73 3.95
C HIS A 107 0.87 16.75 2.84
N SER A 108 1.73 16.81 1.81
CA SER A 108 1.57 17.74 0.68
C SER A 108 0.29 17.47 -0.11
N ASN A 109 -0.16 16.22 -0.13
CA ASN A 109 -1.43 15.80 -0.72
C ASN A 109 -2.64 15.95 0.23
N GLY A 110 -2.46 16.61 1.37
CA GLY A 110 -3.53 16.88 2.33
C GLY A 110 -3.99 15.65 3.12
N LEU A 111 -3.19 14.58 3.15
CA LEU A 111 -3.50 13.37 3.90
C LEU A 111 -2.80 13.41 5.26
N ALA A 112 -3.56 13.17 6.32
CA ALA A 112 -3.02 13.11 7.69
C ALA A 112 -2.47 11.70 7.99
N PRO A 113 -1.22 11.58 8.46
CA PRO A 113 -0.67 10.33 9.00
C PRO A 113 -1.54 9.80 10.14
N ASN A 114 -1.68 8.48 10.23
CA ASN A 114 -2.41 7.82 11.31
C ASN A 114 -1.48 7.00 12.21
N ALA A 115 -2.04 6.34 13.22
CA ALA A 115 -1.27 5.52 14.15
C ALA A 115 -0.44 4.43 13.43
N ILE A 116 -0.94 3.86 12.33
CA ILE A 116 -0.20 2.89 11.53
C ILE A 116 1.04 3.56 10.94
N THR A 117 0.90 4.75 10.33
CA THR A 117 2.02 5.50 9.74
C THR A 117 3.12 5.76 10.75
N TYR A 118 2.77 6.31 11.92
CA TYR A 118 3.75 6.63 12.98
C TYR A 118 4.39 5.37 13.56
N ASN A 119 3.59 4.35 13.90
CA ASN A 119 4.12 3.11 14.46
C ASN A 119 5.11 2.42 13.51
N THR A 120 4.82 2.41 12.21
CA THR A 120 5.72 1.86 11.18
C THR A 120 7.06 2.62 11.14
N LEU A 121 7.03 3.95 11.17
CA LEU A 121 8.24 4.77 11.15
C LEU A 121 9.04 4.65 12.46
N ILE A 122 8.38 4.69 13.61
CA ILE A 122 8.99 4.56 14.94
C ILE A 122 9.69 3.20 15.06
N ASP A 123 9.01 2.10 14.72
CA ASP A 123 9.58 0.75 14.75
C ASP A 123 10.83 0.66 13.84
N ALA A 124 10.74 1.17 12.62
CA ALA A 124 11.86 1.15 11.68
C ALA A 124 13.06 1.97 12.17
N LEU A 125 12.82 3.17 12.73
CA LEU A 125 13.85 4.04 13.29
C LEU A 125 14.52 3.42 14.52
N CYS A 126 13.76 2.75 15.39
CA CYS A 126 14.31 1.99 16.50
C CYS A 126 15.24 0.87 16.02
N LYS A 127 14.85 0.14 14.98
CA LYS A 127 15.66 -0.95 14.38
C LYS A 127 16.98 -0.46 13.76
N VAL A 128 17.05 0.79 13.31
CA VAL A 128 18.29 1.42 12.81
C VAL A 128 18.99 2.31 13.86
N ASN A 129 18.61 2.20 15.14
CA ASN A 129 19.17 2.94 16.27
C ASN A 129 19.07 4.48 16.14
N GLN A 130 18.10 4.99 15.38
CA GLN A 130 17.79 6.41 15.28
C GLN A 130 16.79 6.86 16.36
N LEU A 131 17.09 6.55 17.63
CA LEU A 131 16.16 6.71 18.76
C LEU A 131 15.68 8.15 18.98
N LYS A 132 16.52 9.15 18.69
CA LYS A 132 16.13 10.56 18.80
C LYS A 132 14.98 10.92 17.84
N LEU A 133 15.07 10.43 16.60
CA LEU A 133 14.04 10.68 15.60
C LEU A 133 12.78 9.85 15.89
N ALA A 134 12.93 8.61 16.34
CA ALA A 134 11.81 7.78 16.79
C ALA A 134 11.03 8.48 17.93
N HIS A 135 11.73 9.04 18.92
CA HIS A 135 11.09 9.79 20.01
C HIS A 135 10.38 11.06 19.52
N LYS A 136 10.96 11.77 18.54
CA LYS A 136 10.31 12.92 17.91
C LYS A 136 8.97 12.51 17.27
N PHE A 137 8.96 11.44 16.48
CA PHE A 137 7.74 10.95 15.85
C PHE A 137 6.71 10.45 16.86
N PHE A 138 7.16 9.84 17.97
CA PHE A 138 6.27 9.47 19.07
C PHE A 138 5.58 10.69 19.68
N LYS A 139 6.33 11.77 19.94
CA LYS A 139 5.76 13.02 20.45
C LYS A 139 4.81 13.69 19.47
N GLU A 140 5.13 13.63 18.18
CA GLU A 140 4.27 14.11 17.10
C GLU A 140 2.96 13.31 17.04
N MET A 141 3.02 11.99 17.14
CA MET A 141 1.85 11.11 17.21
C MET A 141 0.94 11.49 18.40
N GLU A 142 1.49 11.64 19.61
CA GLU A 142 0.74 12.06 20.80
C GLU A 142 0.07 13.44 20.60
N ALA A 143 0.77 14.39 19.97
CA ALA A 143 0.23 15.73 19.71
C ALA A 143 -0.96 15.72 18.73
N HIS A 144 -1.07 14.69 17.88
CA HIS A 144 -2.21 14.48 17.00
C HIS A 144 -3.36 13.67 17.64
N GLY A 145 -3.22 13.27 18.91
CA GLY A 145 -4.22 12.48 19.64
C GLY A 145 -4.31 11.03 19.19
N LEU A 146 -3.21 10.49 18.64
CA LEU A 146 -3.08 9.11 18.16
C LEU A 146 -2.36 8.21 19.16
#